data_AF-A0A674F4Z8-F1
#
_entry.id   AF-A0A674F4Z8-F1
#
_cell.length_a   1.000
_cell.length_b   1.000
_cell.length_c   1.000
_cell.angle_alpha   90.00
_cell.angle_beta   90.00
_cell.angle_gamma   90.00
#
_symmetry.space_group_name_H-M   'P 1'
#
loop_
_entity.id
_entity.type
_entity.pdbx_description
1 polymer ?
#
loop_
_entity_poly.entity_id
_entity_poly.type
_entity_poly.pdbx_seq_one_letter_code
_entity_poly.pdbx_strand_id
1 'polypeptide(L)'
;QQQPMGNTCCSSEMEDKFGQQSKLELENLVDETSKELRSTFVSRHKKFDEFFLELLENTEKSLNEMFVRTYGKPYMQNSEVFQNLFAELKRYYTGGNVNLEEMLNDFWSRLLERMFTLLNSQYVITDDYLECISKYTDQLKPFGDVPRKLKAQVTRAFIAARTFVQGLSVGREVANRVSKVSSTPACIRALTKMMYCTYCQAMPSVKPCNNYCLNVMKGCLANQADLDPEWNQYIDAMLLVAQRLEGPFNIESVMEPIDVKISEAIMNMQDNSVQVSYRVFQGCGQPKPSGMGGRSTRGVSDVFNARFRPYSPEERPTTAAGTSLDRLVIDIKEKLKLFKKLWSNLPEDICQPHRVTAGNATDDDQCWNGHTKGRYFPEVMKDGLTNQVNNPEVGVDITRPDTFIRQQIMALRVMTNKLKNAYNGNDIYFQDSSDEGSGSGSGSGCTEACVTEFDFASTEAPVVGADRSGSGPVEDSAAATHPAPSAALLASLALSVLALHRLWR
;
A
#
# COMPACT_ATOMS: atom_id res chain seq x y z
N GLN A 1 -24.43 -33.17 -22.09
CA GLN A 1 -24.45 -34.53 -22.67
C GLN A 1 -24.45 -34.39 -24.19
N GLN A 2 -23.32 -34.62 -24.83
CA GLN A 2 -23.19 -34.84 -26.28
C GLN A 2 -21.79 -35.45 -26.49
N GLN A 3 -21.69 -36.75 -26.19
CA GLN A 3 -20.54 -37.58 -26.55
C GLN A 3 -20.61 -37.84 -28.06
N PRO A 4 -19.49 -37.80 -28.81
CA PRO A 4 -19.42 -38.52 -30.06
C PRO A 4 -19.54 -40.01 -29.72
N MET A 5 -20.57 -40.68 -30.25
CA MET A 5 -20.74 -42.13 -30.09
C MET A 5 -19.56 -42.85 -30.74
N GLY A 6 -18.61 -43.28 -29.92
CA GLY A 6 -17.47 -44.12 -30.31
C GLY A 6 -17.14 -45.09 -29.18
N ASN A 7 -16.49 -46.20 -29.52
CA ASN A 7 -15.98 -47.14 -28.52
C ASN A 7 -15.00 -46.40 -27.61
N THR A 8 -15.35 -46.23 -26.34
CA THR A 8 -14.52 -45.56 -25.31
C THR A 8 -13.92 -46.58 -24.37
N CYS A 9 -12.67 -46.36 -23.96
CA CYS A 9 -12.00 -47.13 -22.93
C CYS A 9 -12.27 -46.61 -21.50
N CYS A 10 -13.02 -45.50 -21.36
CA CYS A 10 -13.27 -44.86 -20.07
C CYS A 10 -14.69 -45.13 -19.56
N SER A 11 -14.81 -45.40 -18.25
CA SER A 11 -16.07 -45.38 -17.53
C SER A 11 -16.41 -43.96 -17.05
N SER A 12 -17.66 -43.74 -16.62
CA SER A 12 -18.07 -42.46 -16.00
C SER A 12 -17.20 -42.10 -14.79
N GLU A 13 -16.85 -43.08 -13.95
CA GLU A 13 -16.00 -42.85 -12.78
C GLU A 13 -14.58 -42.41 -13.17
N MET A 14 -14.04 -42.96 -14.27
CA MET A 14 -12.76 -42.53 -14.81
C MET A 14 -12.83 -41.10 -15.35
N GLU A 15 -13.89 -40.75 -16.08
CA GLU A 15 -14.11 -39.40 -16.58
C GLU A 15 -14.20 -38.38 -15.43
N ASP A 16 -14.92 -38.70 -14.34
CA ASP A 16 -15.02 -37.84 -13.16
C ASP A 16 -13.65 -37.62 -12.48
N LYS A 17 -12.84 -38.69 -12.36
CA LYS A 17 -11.47 -38.62 -11.83
C LYS A 17 -10.56 -37.78 -12.72
N PHE A 18 -10.63 -37.95 -14.05
CA PHE A 18 -9.90 -37.10 -14.99
C PHE A 18 -10.35 -35.63 -14.92
N GLY A 19 -11.64 -35.39 -14.65
CA GLY A 19 -12.16 -34.06 -14.33
C GLY A 19 -11.45 -33.41 -13.16
N GLN A 20 -11.40 -34.09 -12.02
CA GLN A 20 -10.74 -33.60 -10.82
C GLN A 20 -9.23 -33.40 -11.03
N GLN A 21 -8.58 -34.35 -11.71
CA GLN A 21 -7.15 -34.26 -12.00
C GLN A 21 -6.85 -33.08 -12.94
N SER A 22 -7.64 -32.88 -14.00
CA SER A 22 -7.44 -31.77 -14.96
C SER A 22 -7.56 -30.40 -14.29
N LYS A 23 -8.45 -30.28 -13.31
CA LYS A 23 -8.57 -29.07 -12.48
C LYS A 23 -7.30 -28.83 -11.66
N LEU A 24 -6.81 -29.86 -10.95
CA LEU A 24 -5.61 -29.74 -10.12
C LEU A 24 -4.37 -29.43 -10.95
N GLU A 25 -4.24 -30.02 -12.15
CA GLU A 25 -3.14 -29.72 -13.06
C GLU A 25 -3.18 -28.27 -13.56
N LEU A 26 -4.36 -27.72 -13.89
CA LEU A 26 -4.45 -26.31 -14.23
C LEU A 26 -4.07 -25.41 -13.04
N GLU A 27 -4.58 -25.70 -11.84
CA GLU A 27 -4.25 -24.95 -10.63
C GLU A 27 -2.73 -24.94 -10.37
N ASN A 28 -2.06 -26.08 -10.54
CA ASN A 28 -0.60 -26.19 -10.43
C ASN A 28 0.12 -25.42 -11.53
N LEU A 29 -0.33 -25.48 -12.79
CA LEU A 29 0.28 -24.75 -13.90
C LEU A 29 0.20 -23.24 -13.69
N VAL A 30 -0.94 -22.73 -13.19
CA VAL A 30 -1.11 -21.31 -12.84
C VAL A 30 -0.24 -20.95 -11.63
N ASP A 31 -0.16 -21.81 -10.61
CA ASP A 31 0.68 -21.59 -9.43
C ASP A 31 2.17 -21.50 -9.80
N GLU A 32 2.67 -22.45 -10.62
CA GLU A 32 4.04 -22.48 -11.10
C GLU A 32 4.38 -21.26 -11.96
N THR A 33 3.52 -20.93 -12.92
CA THR A 33 3.74 -19.81 -13.85
C THR A 33 3.72 -18.46 -13.11
N SER A 34 2.89 -18.32 -12.07
CA SER A 34 2.80 -17.09 -11.26
C SER A 34 3.77 -17.06 -10.06
N LYS A 35 4.61 -18.09 -9.86
CA LYS A 35 5.46 -18.24 -8.67
C LYS A 35 6.53 -17.14 -8.55
N GLU A 36 7.20 -16.79 -9.65
CA GLU A 36 8.23 -15.74 -9.64
C GLU A 36 7.61 -14.38 -9.29
N LEU A 37 6.45 -14.05 -9.88
CA LEU A 37 5.70 -12.84 -9.55
C LEU A 37 5.43 -12.78 -8.04
N ARG A 38 4.73 -13.79 -7.51
CA ARG A 38 4.27 -13.81 -6.12
C ARG A 38 5.44 -13.73 -5.15
N SER A 39 6.46 -14.57 -5.35
CA SER A 39 7.65 -14.56 -4.50
C SER A 39 8.42 -13.25 -4.55
N THR A 40 8.51 -12.61 -5.73
CA THR A 40 9.17 -11.31 -5.89
C THR A 40 8.43 -10.22 -5.13
N PHE A 41 7.11 -10.11 -5.29
CA PHE A 41 6.30 -9.14 -4.54
C PHE A 41 6.37 -9.34 -3.03
N VAL A 42 6.32 -10.60 -2.55
CA VAL A 42 6.50 -10.91 -1.11
C VAL A 42 7.88 -10.48 -0.62
N SER A 43 8.94 -10.89 -1.31
CA SER A 43 10.32 -10.60 -0.92
C SER A 43 10.62 -9.10 -0.95
N ARG A 44 10.18 -8.40 -2.00
CA ARG A 44 10.49 -6.99 -2.22
C ARG A 44 9.67 -6.10 -1.30
N HIS A 45 8.40 -6.40 -1.09
CA HIS A 45 7.60 -5.73 -0.05
C HIS A 45 8.34 -5.77 1.30
N LYS A 46 8.76 -6.96 1.74
CA LYS A 46 9.46 -7.14 3.02
C LYS A 46 10.78 -6.35 3.06
N LYS A 47 11.62 -6.47 2.03
CA LYS A 47 12.94 -5.78 2.00
C LYS A 47 12.83 -4.26 2.02
N PHE A 48 11.91 -3.68 1.26
CA PHE A 48 11.71 -2.22 1.26
C PHE A 48 11.16 -1.74 2.61
N ASP A 49 10.24 -2.50 3.20
CA ASP A 49 9.64 -2.17 4.49
C ASP A 49 10.68 -2.20 5.63
N GLU A 50 11.48 -3.26 5.70
CA GLU A 50 12.60 -3.39 6.65
C GLU A 50 13.61 -2.25 6.44
N PHE A 51 14.01 -1.97 5.20
CA PHE A 51 14.97 -0.91 4.88
C PHE A 51 14.51 0.47 5.38
N PHE A 52 13.26 0.85 5.10
CA PHE A 52 12.75 2.17 5.51
C PHE A 52 12.60 2.29 7.03
N LEU A 53 12.17 1.23 7.73
CA LEU A 53 12.10 1.24 9.19
C LEU A 53 13.47 1.33 9.83
N GLU A 54 14.45 0.55 9.33
CA GLU A 54 15.84 0.62 9.79
C GLU A 54 16.46 1.99 9.53
N LEU A 55 16.19 2.61 8.38
CA LEU A 55 16.65 3.97 8.08
C LEU A 55 16.15 4.96 9.15
N LEU A 56 14.87 4.92 9.51
CA LEU A 56 14.30 5.80 10.53
C LEU A 56 14.91 5.57 11.92
N GLU A 57 15.10 4.32 12.31
CA GLU A 57 15.70 3.96 13.61
C GLU A 57 17.18 4.38 13.69
N ASN A 58 17.95 4.11 12.64
CA ASN A 58 19.36 4.51 12.56
C ASN A 58 19.51 6.02 12.55
N THR A 59 18.63 6.74 11.85
CA THR A 59 18.64 8.20 11.81
C THR A 59 18.32 8.79 13.19
N GLU A 60 17.33 8.26 13.90
CA GLU A 60 16.99 8.67 15.27
C GLU A 60 18.17 8.47 16.23
N LYS A 61 18.82 7.29 16.15
CA LYS A 61 20.01 6.99 16.95
C LYS A 61 21.17 7.93 16.63
N SER A 62 21.44 8.17 15.35
CA SER A 62 22.51 9.06 14.90
C SER A 62 22.28 10.50 15.37
N LEU A 63 21.04 10.99 15.27
CA LEU A 63 20.66 12.30 15.81
C LEU A 63 20.93 12.37 17.30
N ASN A 64 20.48 11.36 18.06
CA ASN A 64 20.68 11.34 19.50
C ASN A 64 22.16 11.33 19.89
N GLU A 65 22.99 10.50 19.26
CA GLU A 65 24.44 10.45 19.50
C GLU A 65 25.12 11.77 19.18
N MET A 66 24.79 12.38 18.03
CA MET A 66 25.34 13.67 17.64
C MET A 66 24.91 14.78 18.61
N PHE A 67 23.63 14.83 18.99
CA PHE A 67 23.09 15.92 19.82
C PHE A 67 23.53 15.82 21.27
N VAL A 68 23.67 14.62 21.84
CA VAL A 68 24.29 14.43 23.16
C VAL A 68 25.72 14.99 23.17
N ARG A 69 26.50 14.71 22.11
CA ARG A 69 27.89 15.19 22.00
C ARG A 69 27.99 16.69 21.75
N THR A 70 27.10 17.26 20.92
CA THR A 70 27.15 18.67 20.51
C THR A 70 26.51 19.61 21.52
N TYR A 71 25.33 19.25 22.04
CA TYR A 71 24.53 20.13 22.90
C TYR A 71 24.51 19.68 24.37
N GLY A 72 24.84 18.43 24.68
CA GLY A 72 24.93 17.93 26.05
C GLY A 72 23.62 18.05 26.84
N LYS A 73 23.69 18.63 28.03
CA LYS A 73 22.58 18.69 29.00
C LYS A 73 21.33 19.40 28.46
N PRO A 74 21.41 20.58 27.80
CA PRO A 74 20.27 21.20 27.13
C PRO A 74 19.47 20.25 26.24
N TYR A 75 20.14 19.41 25.44
CA TYR A 75 19.47 18.42 24.61
C TYR A 75 18.86 17.29 25.46
N MET A 76 19.62 16.70 26.39
CA MET A 76 19.13 15.59 27.22
C MET A 76 17.87 15.96 28.03
N GLN A 77 17.70 17.23 28.40
CA GLN A 77 16.51 17.71 29.12
C GLN A 77 15.31 17.96 28.21
N ASN A 78 15.50 17.98 26.88
CA ASN A 78 14.47 18.29 25.89
C ASN A 78 14.39 17.22 24.78
N SER A 79 15.02 16.05 24.98
CA SER A 79 15.15 15.00 23.96
C SER A 79 13.79 14.44 23.52
N GLU A 80 12.78 14.53 24.40
CA GLU A 80 11.40 14.12 24.12
C GLU A 80 10.82 14.80 22.86
N VAL A 81 11.17 16.06 22.58
CA VAL A 81 10.69 16.77 21.38
C VAL A 81 11.15 16.07 20.10
N PHE A 82 12.38 15.56 20.09
CA PHE A 82 12.96 14.85 18.94
C PHE A 82 12.47 13.39 18.88
N GLN A 83 12.34 12.72 20.03
CA GLN A 83 11.77 11.37 20.09
C GLN A 83 10.34 11.34 19.55
N ASN A 84 9.51 12.33 19.93
CA ASN A 84 8.14 12.46 19.43
C ASN A 84 8.11 12.69 17.90
N LEU A 85 9.04 13.49 17.35
CA LEU A 85 9.17 13.66 15.89
C LEU A 85 9.38 12.30 15.18
N PHE A 86 10.34 11.49 15.64
CA PHE A 86 10.60 10.18 15.02
C PHE A 86 9.47 9.17 15.26
N ALA A 87 8.83 9.21 16.43
CA ALA A 87 7.66 8.39 16.71
C ALA A 87 6.52 8.70 15.73
N GLU A 88 6.24 9.98 15.47
CA GLU A 88 5.22 10.40 14.51
C GLU A 88 5.58 10.10 13.05
N LEU A 89 6.86 10.24 12.67
CA LEU A 89 7.34 9.83 11.34
C LEU A 89 7.15 8.31 11.12
N LYS A 90 7.48 7.49 12.12
CA LYS A 90 7.23 6.04 12.09
C LYS A 90 5.72 5.73 12.06
N ARG A 91 4.91 6.46 12.84
CA ARG A 91 3.45 6.34 12.85
C ARG A 91 2.83 6.66 11.50
N TYR A 92 3.27 7.73 10.83
CA TYR A 92 2.87 8.04 9.46
C TYR A 92 3.23 6.90 8.51
N TYR A 93 4.48 6.45 8.51
CA TYR A 93 4.96 5.42 7.60
C TYR A 93 4.16 4.11 7.72
N THR A 94 3.93 3.66 8.97
CA THR A 94 3.24 2.39 9.28
C THR A 94 1.73 2.40 9.03
N GLY A 95 1.15 3.54 8.65
CA GLY A 95 -0.26 3.60 8.28
C GLY A 95 -1.13 4.48 9.19
N GLY A 96 -0.56 5.13 10.20
CA GLY A 96 -1.28 6.03 11.09
C GLY A 96 -1.89 7.23 10.37
N ASN A 97 -2.98 7.74 10.93
CA ASN A 97 -3.61 8.98 10.48
C ASN A 97 -2.80 10.17 11.03
N VAL A 98 -1.78 10.57 10.27
CA VAL A 98 -0.84 11.65 10.64
C VAL A 98 -0.75 12.62 9.47
N ASN A 99 -0.92 13.91 9.73
CA ASN A 99 -0.61 14.95 8.76
C ASN A 99 0.86 15.36 8.94
N LEU A 100 1.72 15.03 7.96
CA LEU A 100 3.15 15.33 8.05
C LEU A 100 3.44 16.82 8.14
N GLU A 101 2.65 17.67 7.48
CA GLU A 101 2.87 19.10 7.51
C GLU A 101 2.56 19.69 8.89
N GLU A 102 1.43 19.31 9.47
CA GLU A 102 1.02 19.71 10.81
C GLU A 102 2.01 19.22 11.86
N MET A 103 2.39 17.95 11.79
CA MET A 103 3.36 17.34 12.71
C MET A 103 4.72 18.05 12.66
N LEU A 104 5.22 18.37 11.47
CA LEU A 104 6.47 19.11 11.32
C LEU A 104 6.32 20.55 11.83
N ASN A 105 5.19 21.22 11.59
CA ASN A 105 4.93 22.54 12.15
C ASN A 105 4.89 22.51 13.70
N ASP A 106 4.25 21.50 14.31
CA ASP A 106 4.21 21.31 15.77
C ASP A 106 5.61 21.07 16.35
N PHE A 107 6.43 20.23 15.70
CA PHE A 107 7.83 20.03 16.08
C PHE A 107 8.61 21.35 16.13
N TRP A 108 8.52 22.17 15.08
CA TRP A 108 9.23 23.46 15.03
C TRP A 108 8.71 24.46 16.06
N SER A 109 7.40 24.50 16.31
CA SER A 109 6.80 25.35 17.34
C SER A 109 7.29 24.96 18.74
N ARG A 110 7.25 23.67 19.09
CA ARG A 110 7.77 23.18 20.37
C ARG A 110 9.26 23.45 20.53
N LEU A 111 10.04 23.27 19.45
CA LEU A 111 11.47 23.56 19.49
C LEU A 111 11.73 25.05 19.74
N LEU A 112 10.95 25.94 19.12
CA LEU A 112 11.02 27.39 19.33
C LEU A 112 10.78 27.75 20.79
N GLU A 113 9.72 27.24 21.40
CA GLU A 113 9.37 27.49 22.79
C GLU A 113 10.50 27.07 23.75
N ARG A 114 11.03 25.84 23.57
CA ARG A 114 12.14 25.33 24.39
C ARG A 114 13.39 26.17 24.21
N MET A 115 13.77 26.46 22.97
CA MET A 115 14.97 27.24 22.69
C MET A 115 14.86 28.69 23.19
N PHE A 116 13.71 29.33 23.02
CA PHE A 116 13.50 30.69 23.48
C PHE A 116 13.61 30.79 25.00
N THR A 117 13.03 29.82 25.71
CA THR A 117 13.12 29.72 27.18
C THR A 117 14.56 29.49 27.65
N LEU A 118 15.32 28.63 26.95
CA LEU A 118 16.73 28.36 27.26
C LEU A 118 17.64 29.58 27.04
N LEU A 119 17.42 30.31 25.94
CA LEU A 119 18.20 31.51 25.59
C LEU A 119 17.86 32.71 26.49
N ASN A 120 16.63 32.78 27.00
CA ASN A 120 16.13 33.88 27.81
C ASN A 120 15.84 33.48 29.27
N SER A 121 16.65 32.58 29.85
CA SER A 121 16.45 32.04 31.21
C SER A 121 16.47 33.07 32.33
N GLN A 122 16.99 34.27 32.06
CA GLN A 122 16.96 35.43 32.96
C GLN A 122 15.56 36.05 33.12
N TYR A 123 14.59 35.64 32.30
CA TYR A 123 13.20 36.10 32.33
C TYR A 123 12.26 34.94 32.66
N VAL A 124 11.13 35.27 33.29
CA VAL A 124 10.03 34.32 33.48
C VAL A 124 9.18 34.35 32.21
N ILE A 125 9.27 33.29 31.41
CA ILE A 125 8.47 33.10 30.19
C ILE A 125 7.26 32.24 30.56
N THR A 126 6.06 32.81 30.49
CA THR A 126 4.79 32.12 30.76
C THR A 126 4.20 31.52 29.48
N ASP A 127 3.27 30.59 29.61
CA ASP A 127 2.60 29.95 28.46
C ASP A 127 1.89 30.98 27.56
N ASP A 128 1.19 31.97 28.15
CA ASP A 128 0.58 33.09 27.41
C ASP A 128 1.62 33.89 26.58
N TYR A 129 2.87 33.95 27.07
CA TYR A 129 3.95 34.63 26.36
C TYR A 129 4.45 33.81 25.18
N LEU A 130 4.53 32.48 25.33
CA LEU A 130 4.87 31.55 24.25
C LEU A 130 3.81 31.58 23.14
N GLU A 131 2.52 31.64 23.50
CA GLU A 131 1.44 31.82 22.53
C GLU A 131 1.60 33.14 21.76
N CYS A 132 2.02 34.22 22.42
CA CYS A 132 2.32 35.47 21.73
C CYS A 132 3.49 35.32 20.74
N ILE A 133 4.57 34.62 21.12
CA ILE A 133 5.73 34.38 20.24
C ILE A 133 5.30 33.67 18.96
N SER A 134 4.40 32.68 19.07
CA SER A 134 3.91 31.92 17.92
C SER A 134 3.38 32.82 16.79
N LYS A 135 2.79 33.97 17.12
CA LYS A 135 2.23 34.95 16.16
C LYS A 135 3.29 35.68 15.33
N TYR A 136 4.53 35.74 15.82
CA TYR A 136 5.65 36.41 15.14
C TYR A 136 6.59 35.44 14.41
N THR A 137 6.40 34.12 14.56
CA THR A 137 7.29 33.08 14.01
C THR A 137 7.48 33.20 12.50
N ASP A 138 6.41 33.45 11.74
CA ASP A 138 6.47 33.52 10.27
C ASP A 138 7.25 34.74 9.76
N GLN A 139 7.22 35.85 10.50
CA GLN A 139 7.93 37.08 10.15
C GLN A 139 9.40 36.99 10.56
N LEU A 140 9.68 36.44 11.74
CA LEU A 140 11.02 36.36 12.32
C LEU A 140 11.85 35.24 11.72
N LYS A 141 11.21 34.14 11.30
CA LYS A 141 11.86 32.92 10.80
C LYS A 141 13.09 32.55 11.65
N PRO A 142 12.90 32.27 12.95
CA PRO A 142 13.99 32.09 13.90
C PRO A 142 14.97 30.98 13.50
N PHE A 143 14.49 29.98 12.77
CA PHE A 143 15.27 28.85 12.25
C PHE A 143 15.75 29.04 10.80
N GLY A 144 15.59 30.23 10.22
CA GLY A 144 15.88 30.49 8.81
C GLY A 144 14.87 29.81 7.88
N ASP A 145 15.36 29.29 6.74
CA ASP A 145 14.52 28.61 5.75
C ASP A 145 14.48 27.08 5.90
N VAL A 146 15.19 26.54 6.91
CA VAL A 146 15.29 25.11 7.19
C VAL A 146 13.92 24.46 7.43
N PRO A 147 13.01 24.99 8.28
CA PRO A 147 11.71 24.37 8.51
C PRO A 147 10.89 24.19 7.22
N ARG A 148 10.87 25.22 6.38
CA ARG A 148 10.13 25.20 5.10
C ARG A 148 10.70 24.17 4.13
N LYS A 149 12.03 24.13 3.99
CA LYS A 149 12.71 23.18 3.10
C LYS A 149 12.54 21.75 3.60
N LEU A 150 12.75 21.52 4.90
CA LEU A 150 12.64 20.19 5.50
C LEU A 150 11.21 19.67 5.40
N LYS A 151 10.20 20.51 5.66
CA LYS A 151 8.79 20.15 5.46
C LYS A 151 8.52 19.64 4.05
N ALA A 152 8.88 20.42 3.03
CA ALA A 152 8.63 20.02 1.64
C ALA A 152 9.39 18.74 1.23
N GLN A 153 10.61 18.55 1.73
CA GLN A 153 11.44 17.38 1.42
C GLN A 153 10.92 16.11 2.13
N VAL A 154 10.68 16.19 3.44
CA VAL A 154 10.19 15.07 4.25
C VAL A 154 8.83 14.61 3.77
N THR A 155 7.88 15.53 3.56
CA THR A 155 6.53 15.17 3.08
C THR A 155 6.59 14.38 1.77
N ARG A 156 7.31 14.87 0.76
CA ARG A 156 7.42 14.19 -0.54
C ARG A 156 8.11 12.84 -0.45
N ALA A 157 9.19 12.75 0.33
CA ALA A 157 9.96 11.53 0.49
C ALA A 157 9.13 10.42 1.16
N PHE A 158 8.41 10.76 2.24
CA PHE A 158 7.59 9.80 2.98
C PHE A 158 6.35 9.36 2.19
N ILE A 159 5.68 10.28 1.48
CA ILE A 159 4.55 9.93 0.61
C ILE A 159 5.01 8.91 -0.43
N ALA A 160 6.15 9.14 -1.10
CA ALA A 160 6.69 8.23 -2.10
C ALA A 160 7.05 6.86 -1.49
N ALA A 161 7.79 6.84 -0.39
CA ALA A 161 8.23 5.61 0.27
C ALA A 161 7.03 4.77 0.77
N ARG A 162 6.11 5.38 1.51
CA ARG A 162 4.90 4.73 2.04
C ARG A 162 4.04 4.18 0.92
N THR A 163 3.74 4.99 -0.09
CA THR A 163 2.85 4.59 -1.18
C THR A 163 3.48 3.48 -2.03
N PHE A 164 4.80 3.50 -2.22
CA PHE A 164 5.51 2.45 -2.95
C PHE A 164 5.42 1.08 -2.23
N VAL A 165 5.67 1.05 -0.92
CA VAL A 165 5.56 -0.19 -0.13
C VAL A 165 4.12 -0.71 -0.10
N GLN A 166 3.14 0.19 0.07
CA GLN A 166 1.74 -0.18 -0.03
C GLN A 166 1.37 -0.73 -1.40
N GLY A 167 1.90 -0.13 -2.47
CA GLY A 167 1.80 -0.64 -3.83
C GLY A 167 2.27 -2.10 -3.91
N LEU A 168 3.50 -2.38 -3.45
CA LEU A 168 4.02 -3.75 -3.38
C LEU A 168 3.12 -4.69 -2.57
N SER A 169 2.50 -4.22 -1.48
CA SER A 169 1.58 -5.02 -0.66
C SER A 169 0.30 -5.38 -1.41
N VAL A 170 -0.30 -4.41 -2.11
CA VAL A 170 -1.50 -4.62 -2.96
C VAL A 170 -1.16 -5.53 -4.13
N GLY A 171 -0.04 -5.31 -4.82
CA GLY A 171 0.44 -6.17 -5.90
C GLY A 171 0.64 -7.62 -5.45
N ARG A 172 1.24 -7.82 -4.26
CA ARG A 172 1.37 -9.12 -3.60
C ARG A 172 0.02 -9.78 -3.36
N GLU A 173 -0.92 -9.05 -2.78
CA GLU A 173 -2.25 -9.56 -2.43
C GLU A 173 -3.03 -9.97 -3.68
N VAL A 174 -3.08 -9.10 -4.69
CA VAL A 174 -3.73 -9.37 -5.99
C VAL A 174 -3.10 -10.59 -6.65
N ALA A 175 -1.76 -10.67 -6.72
CA ALA A 175 -1.05 -11.81 -7.30
C ALA A 175 -1.41 -13.14 -6.62
N ASN A 176 -1.45 -13.17 -5.28
CA ASN A 176 -1.78 -14.37 -4.51
C ASN A 176 -3.25 -14.77 -4.59
N ARG A 177 -4.14 -13.79 -4.75
CA ARG A 177 -5.60 -13.99 -4.82
C ARG A 177 -6.02 -14.47 -6.19
N VAL A 178 -5.56 -13.80 -7.26
CA VAL A 178 -5.94 -14.11 -8.65
C VAL A 178 -5.41 -15.48 -9.08
N SER A 179 -4.23 -15.90 -8.60
CA SER A 179 -3.68 -17.23 -8.90
C SER A 179 -4.46 -18.39 -8.27
N LYS A 180 -5.45 -18.12 -7.41
CA LYS A 180 -6.23 -19.13 -6.68
C LYS A 180 -7.73 -19.11 -7.03
N VAL A 181 -8.11 -18.37 -8.08
CA VAL A 181 -9.49 -18.33 -8.56
C VAL A 181 -9.90 -19.71 -9.06
N SER A 182 -11.05 -20.20 -8.63
CA SER A 182 -11.52 -21.54 -8.96
C SER A 182 -11.95 -21.64 -10.44
N SER A 183 -11.68 -22.80 -11.04
CA SER A 183 -12.10 -23.09 -12.41
C SER A 183 -13.60 -23.36 -12.50
N THR A 184 -14.26 -22.84 -13.54
CA THR A 184 -15.68 -23.09 -13.79
C THR A 184 -15.92 -24.52 -14.27
N PRO A 185 -17.13 -25.09 -14.09
CA PRO A 185 -17.44 -26.43 -14.62
C PRO A 185 -17.27 -26.54 -16.14
N ALA A 186 -17.51 -25.46 -16.89
CA ALA A 186 -17.29 -25.43 -18.34
C ALA A 186 -15.80 -25.55 -18.68
N CYS A 187 -14.95 -24.82 -17.96
CA CYS A 187 -13.50 -24.92 -18.08
C CYS A 187 -13.02 -26.34 -17.75
N ILE A 188 -13.45 -26.93 -16.62
CA ILE A 188 -13.04 -28.29 -16.23
C ILE A 188 -13.36 -29.31 -17.33
N ARG A 189 -14.57 -29.26 -17.90
CA ARG A 189 -14.94 -30.15 -19.02
C ARG A 189 -14.03 -29.97 -20.25
N ALA A 190 -13.71 -28.72 -20.60
CA ALA A 190 -12.83 -28.43 -21.74
C ALA A 190 -11.38 -28.90 -21.48
N LEU A 191 -10.86 -28.69 -20.26
CA LEU A 191 -9.55 -29.17 -19.83
C LEU A 191 -9.48 -30.71 -19.86
N THR A 192 -10.51 -31.39 -19.37
CA THR A 192 -10.58 -32.86 -19.41
C THR A 192 -10.58 -33.36 -20.85
N LYS A 193 -11.34 -32.71 -21.74
CA LYS A 193 -11.36 -33.01 -23.18
C LYS A 193 -9.98 -32.82 -23.82
N MET A 194 -9.28 -31.76 -23.43
CA MET A 194 -7.97 -31.45 -23.97
C MET A 194 -6.88 -32.41 -23.48
N MET A 195 -6.87 -32.74 -22.19
CA MET A 195 -5.76 -33.49 -21.56
C MET A 195 -5.98 -35.00 -21.51
N TYR A 196 -7.21 -35.47 -21.33
CA TYR A 196 -7.47 -36.89 -20.99
C TYR A 196 -8.36 -37.66 -21.98
N CYS A 197 -9.14 -36.99 -22.83
CA CYS A 197 -9.99 -37.74 -23.77
C CYS A 197 -9.20 -38.59 -24.77
N THR A 198 -7.92 -38.28 -25.02
CA THR A 198 -7.02 -39.11 -25.84
C THR A 198 -6.81 -40.50 -25.23
N TYR A 199 -6.78 -40.63 -23.90
CA TYR A 199 -6.70 -41.92 -23.21
C TYR A 199 -7.97 -42.74 -23.42
N CYS A 200 -9.12 -42.08 -23.38
CA CYS A 200 -10.42 -42.71 -23.61
C CYS A 200 -10.61 -43.19 -25.06
N GLN A 201 -9.94 -42.54 -26.01
CA GLN A 201 -9.91 -42.94 -27.43
C GLN A 201 -8.71 -43.83 -27.80
N ALA A 202 -8.02 -44.42 -26.81
CA ALA A 202 -6.86 -45.30 -27.01
C ALA A 202 -5.67 -44.66 -27.77
N MET A 203 -5.48 -43.35 -27.62
CA MET A 203 -4.38 -42.57 -28.20
C MET A 203 -3.57 -41.79 -27.12
N PRO A 204 -3.08 -42.43 -26.04
CA PRO A 204 -2.51 -41.73 -24.88
C PRO A 204 -1.21 -40.96 -25.15
N SER A 205 -0.51 -41.23 -26.25
CA SER A 205 0.74 -40.56 -26.61
C SER A 205 0.54 -39.24 -27.39
N VAL A 206 -0.69 -38.93 -27.80
CA VAL A 206 -0.99 -37.74 -28.61
C VAL A 206 -1.22 -36.53 -27.70
N LYS A 207 -0.40 -35.49 -27.88
CA LYS A 207 -0.51 -34.23 -27.14
C LYS A 207 -1.45 -33.23 -27.86
N PRO A 208 -2.10 -32.30 -27.14
CA PRO A 208 -2.97 -31.29 -27.73
C PRO A 208 -2.21 -30.36 -28.69
N CYS A 209 -2.91 -29.92 -29.72
CA CYS A 209 -2.44 -28.86 -30.62
C CYS A 209 -2.24 -27.54 -29.86
N ASN A 210 -1.29 -26.72 -30.29
CA ASN A 210 -0.98 -25.46 -29.62
C ASN A 210 -2.20 -24.51 -29.58
N ASN A 211 -2.78 -24.19 -30.72
CA ASN A 211 -3.94 -23.30 -30.80
C ASN A 211 -5.18 -23.87 -30.08
N TYR A 212 -5.31 -25.20 -30.02
CA TYR A 212 -6.37 -25.84 -29.23
C TYR A 212 -6.16 -25.56 -27.74
N CYS A 213 -4.93 -25.74 -27.25
CA CYS A 213 -4.57 -25.40 -25.87
C CYS A 213 -4.82 -23.92 -25.58
N LEU A 214 -4.40 -23.02 -26.47
CA LEU A 214 -4.61 -21.59 -26.29
C LEU A 214 -6.10 -21.24 -26.18
N ASN A 215 -6.96 -21.80 -27.01
CA ASN A 215 -8.41 -21.53 -26.93
C ASN A 215 -9.04 -22.08 -25.65
N VAL A 216 -8.63 -23.26 -25.18
CA VAL A 216 -9.06 -23.80 -23.88
C VAL A 216 -8.60 -22.88 -22.74
N MET A 217 -7.32 -22.52 -22.73
CA MET A 217 -6.72 -21.70 -21.66
C MET A 217 -7.28 -20.28 -21.64
N LYS A 218 -7.45 -19.61 -22.80
CA LYS A 218 -8.06 -18.28 -22.89
C LYS A 218 -9.52 -18.27 -22.45
N GLY A 219 -10.27 -19.35 -22.71
CA GLY A 219 -11.62 -19.53 -22.19
C GLY A 219 -11.65 -19.73 -20.66
N CYS A 220 -10.74 -20.54 -20.14
CA CYS A 220 -10.61 -20.83 -18.71
C CYS A 220 -10.12 -19.63 -17.88
N LEU A 221 -9.18 -18.86 -18.41
CA LEU A 221 -8.50 -17.75 -17.73
C LEU A 221 -9.03 -16.37 -18.17
N ALA A 222 -10.21 -16.35 -18.78
CA ALA A 222 -10.79 -15.15 -19.38
C ALA A 222 -10.99 -14.01 -18.36
N ASN A 223 -11.42 -14.34 -17.14
CA ASN A 223 -11.58 -13.37 -16.07
C ASN A 223 -10.22 -12.83 -15.60
N GLN A 224 -9.21 -13.69 -15.49
CA GLN A 224 -7.85 -13.29 -15.10
C GLN A 224 -7.25 -12.33 -16.13
N ALA A 225 -7.47 -12.58 -17.42
CA ALA A 225 -7.02 -11.70 -18.49
C ALA A 225 -7.64 -10.28 -18.43
N ASP A 226 -8.84 -10.11 -17.86
CA ASP A 226 -9.45 -8.79 -17.67
C ASP A 226 -8.68 -7.90 -16.66
N LEU A 227 -7.79 -8.47 -15.83
CA LEU A 227 -6.91 -7.67 -14.97
C LEU A 227 -5.83 -6.93 -15.76
N ASP A 228 -5.47 -7.42 -16.94
CA ASP A 228 -4.26 -6.99 -17.65
C ASP A 228 -4.17 -5.47 -17.86
N PRO A 229 -5.24 -4.76 -18.28
CA PRO A 229 -5.17 -3.31 -18.46
C PRO A 229 -4.85 -2.55 -17.18
N GLU A 230 -5.50 -2.88 -16.07
CA GLU A 230 -5.27 -2.20 -14.78
C GLU A 230 -3.96 -2.64 -14.14
N TRP A 231 -3.56 -3.90 -14.32
CA TRP A 231 -2.28 -4.40 -13.86
C TRP A 231 -1.12 -3.66 -14.53
N ASN A 232 -1.17 -3.47 -15.86
CA ASN A 232 -0.13 -2.73 -16.57
C ASN A 232 -0.08 -1.25 -16.14
N GLN A 233 -1.24 -0.61 -15.96
CA GLN A 233 -1.29 0.77 -15.43
C GLN A 233 -0.73 0.87 -14.01
N TYR A 234 -1.02 -0.11 -13.16
CA TYR A 234 -0.48 -0.21 -11.81
C TYR A 234 1.05 -0.37 -11.85
N ILE A 235 1.58 -1.28 -12.68
CA ILE A 235 3.02 -1.47 -12.87
C ILE A 235 3.69 -0.18 -13.36
N ASP A 236 3.08 0.53 -14.31
CA ASP A 236 3.59 1.81 -14.79
C ASP A 236 3.62 2.87 -13.68
N ALA A 237 2.57 2.95 -12.87
CA ALA A 237 2.54 3.87 -11.73
C ALA A 237 3.59 3.49 -10.66
N MET A 238 3.80 2.21 -10.40
CA MET A 238 4.87 1.72 -9.53
C MET A 238 6.26 2.13 -10.04
N LEU A 239 6.50 2.00 -11.35
CA LEU A 239 7.76 2.40 -11.98
C LEU A 239 8.01 3.91 -11.87
N LEU A 240 6.96 4.73 -12.00
CA LEU A 240 7.05 6.19 -11.82
C LEU A 240 7.47 6.56 -10.39
N VAL A 241 6.85 5.96 -9.38
CA VAL A 241 7.22 6.22 -7.97
C VAL A 241 8.60 5.67 -7.65
N ALA A 242 8.98 4.50 -8.18
CA ALA A 242 10.34 3.98 -8.07
C ALA A 242 11.39 4.98 -8.61
N GLN A 243 11.08 5.66 -9.71
CA GLN A 243 11.94 6.71 -10.28
C GLN A 243 12.10 7.92 -9.34
N ARG A 244 11.10 8.22 -8.49
CA ARG A 244 11.23 9.25 -7.44
C ARG A 244 12.10 8.80 -6.29
N LEU A 245 12.09 7.51 -5.94
CA LEU A 245 12.95 6.92 -4.92
C LEU A 245 14.42 6.85 -5.34
N GLU A 246 14.72 6.92 -6.65
CA GLU A 246 16.07 7.07 -7.20
C GLU A 246 16.50 8.55 -7.30
N GLY A 247 15.55 9.49 -7.16
CA GLY A 247 15.82 10.92 -7.34
C GLY A 247 16.55 11.55 -6.14
N PRO A 248 17.03 12.80 -6.29
CA PRO A 248 17.83 13.50 -5.27
C PRO A 248 17.03 13.90 -4.00
N PHE A 249 15.72 13.68 -4.00
CA PHE A 249 14.83 13.93 -2.86
C PHE A 249 14.19 12.63 -2.36
N ASN A 250 14.90 11.51 -2.51
CA ASN A 250 14.49 10.25 -1.93
C ASN A 250 14.62 10.26 -0.40
N ILE A 251 14.00 9.28 0.25
CA ILE A 251 13.93 9.23 1.72
C ILE A 251 15.30 9.08 2.39
N GLU A 252 16.23 8.36 1.78
CA GLU A 252 17.61 8.22 2.26
C GLU A 252 18.31 9.60 2.26
N SER A 253 18.30 10.30 1.13
CA SER A 253 18.89 11.64 0.96
C SER A 253 18.28 12.73 1.85
N VAL A 254 17.02 12.56 2.27
CA VAL A 254 16.32 13.52 3.13
C VAL A 254 16.54 13.20 4.60
N MET A 255 16.48 11.92 4.99
CA MET A 255 16.56 11.49 6.37
C MET A 255 17.99 11.38 6.89
N GLU A 256 18.94 10.90 6.09
CA GLU A 256 20.32 10.76 6.53
C GLU A 256 20.94 12.06 7.08
N PRO A 257 20.82 13.23 6.42
CA PRO A 257 21.36 14.49 6.95
C PRO A 257 20.37 15.26 7.84
N ILE A 258 19.29 14.63 8.34
CA ILE A 258 18.27 15.36 9.11
C ILE A 258 18.82 15.91 10.42
N ASP A 259 19.74 15.19 11.06
CA ASP A 259 20.44 15.61 12.27
C ASP A 259 21.23 16.90 12.04
N VAL A 260 21.98 16.97 10.94
CA VAL A 260 22.74 18.16 10.54
C VAL A 260 21.81 19.32 10.21
N LYS A 261 20.72 19.10 9.45
CA LYS A 261 19.76 20.15 9.11
C LYS A 261 19.06 20.72 10.35
N ILE A 262 18.63 19.87 11.28
CA ILE A 262 18.02 20.32 12.54
C ILE A 262 19.06 21.08 13.37
N SER A 263 20.32 20.63 13.40
CA SER A 263 21.40 21.35 14.06
C SER A 263 21.66 22.72 13.44
N GLU A 264 21.63 22.84 12.11
CA GLU A 264 21.74 24.12 11.39
C GLU A 264 20.60 25.08 11.79
N ALA A 265 19.37 24.59 11.89
CA ALA A 265 18.24 25.40 12.37
C ALA A 265 18.48 25.93 13.79
N ILE A 266 18.94 25.05 14.71
CA ILE A 266 19.28 25.44 16.08
C ILE A 266 20.37 26.52 16.09
N MET A 267 21.41 26.36 15.27
CA MET A 267 22.47 27.35 15.14
C MET A 267 21.95 28.69 14.60
N ASN A 268 21.10 28.68 13.58
CA ASN A 268 20.48 29.91 13.04
C ASN A 268 19.72 30.69 14.12
N MET A 269 18.99 30.00 15.00
CA MET A 269 18.28 30.66 16.10
C MET A 269 19.23 31.18 17.18
N GLN A 270 20.33 30.48 17.46
CA GLN A 270 21.36 30.93 18.41
C GLN A 270 22.05 32.20 17.92
N ASP A 271 22.47 32.22 16.66
CA ASP A 271 23.16 33.36 16.05
C ASP A 271 22.25 34.60 15.98
N ASN A 272 20.97 34.40 15.70
CA ASN A 272 19.98 35.48 15.61
C ASN A 272 19.25 35.76 16.93
N SER A 273 19.64 35.10 18.03
CA SER A 273 18.92 35.11 19.31
C SER A 273 18.60 36.52 19.83
N VAL A 274 19.57 37.44 19.75
CA VAL A 274 19.40 38.83 20.20
C VAL A 274 18.36 39.56 19.37
N GLN A 275 18.37 39.40 18.05
CA GLN A 275 17.40 40.05 17.16
C GLN A 275 15.99 39.47 17.36
N VAL A 276 15.90 38.14 17.49
CA VAL A 276 14.64 37.44 17.76
C VAL A 276 14.05 37.91 19.10
N SER A 277 14.83 37.88 20.19
CA SER A 277 14.39 38.38 21.49
C SER A 277 13.99 39.85 21.45
N TYR A 278 14.77 40.72 20.78
CA TYR A 278 14.43 42.15 20.67
C TYR A 278 13.08 42.38 19.99
N ARG A 279 12.83 41.71 18.85
CA ARG A 279 11.57 41.84 18.12
C ARG A 279 10.39 41.26 18.89
N VAL A 280 10.59 40.11 19.55
CA VAL A 280 9.58 39.51 20.42
C VAL A 280 9.25 40.44 21.59
N PHE A 281 10.24 41.05 22.24
CA PHE A 281 9.99 41.98 23.34
C PHE A 281 9.27 43.25 22.88
N GLN A 282 9.52 43.71 21.66
CA GLN A 282 8.78 44.81 21.06
C GLN A 282 7.31 44.44 20.78
N GLY A 283 7.04 43.21 20.34
CA GLY A 283 5.70 42.77 19.96
C GLY A 283 4.84 42.20 21.08
N CYS A 284 5.44 41.47 22.02
CA CYS A 284 4.78 40.79 23.14
C CYS A 284 4.98 41.51 24.48
N GLY A 285 5.79 42.58 24.51
CA GLY A 285 6.19 43.27 25.74
C GLY A 285 7.38 42.63 26.43
N GLN A 286 8.06 43.37 27.30
CA GLN A 286 9.23 42.87 28.01
C GLN A 286 8.81 41.91 29.14
N PRO A 287 9.30 40.66 29.15
CA PRO A 287 8.94 39.70 30.18
C PRO A 287 9.55 40.08 31.54
N LYS A 288 8.93 39.61 32.63
CA LYS A 288 9.39 39.92 33.98
C LYS A 288 10.77 39.30 34.22
N PRO A 289 11.76 40.07 34.70
CA PRO A 289 13.05 39.50 35.08
C PRO A 289 12.84 38.48 36.20
N SER A 290 13.47 37.32 36.08
CA SER A 290 13.48 36.30 37.12
C SER A 290 14.09 36.91 38.38
N GLY A 291 13.30 37.07 39.44
CA GLY A 291 13.65 37.82 40.66
C GLY A 291 14.83 37.30 41.49
N MET A 292 15.67 36.41 40.94
CA MET A 292 16.97 36.03 41.51
C MET A 292 18.03 37.07 41.15
N GLY A 293 17.90 38.26 41.74
CA GLY A 293 19.00 39.19 41.89
C GLY A 293 19.96 38.68 42.97
N GLY A 294 21.04 38.01 42.58
CA GLY A 294 22.10 37.64 43.52
C GLY A 294 23.08 36.58 43.02
N ARG A 295 24.24 37.06 42.56
CA ARG A 295 25.47 36.32 42.20
C ARG A 295 25.39 35.44 40.93
N SER A 296 26.18 35.87 39.94
CA SER A 296 26.59 35.14 38.74
C SER A 296 26.56 33.62 38.88
N THR A 297 25.59 32.99 38.23
CA THR A 297 25.86 31.78 37.47
C THR A 297 25.72 32.18 36.01
N ARG A 298 26.83 32.04 35.27
CA ARG A 298 26.97 32.33 33.84
C ARG A 298 25.66 32.08 33.10
N GLY A 299 25.14 33.10 32.43
CA GLY A 299 24.09 32.90 31.45
C GLY A 299 24.53 31.77 30.51
N VAL A 300 23.57 30.95 30.07
CA VAL A 300 23.76 29.79 29.19
C VAL A 300 24.52 30.16 27.88
N SER A 301 24.84 31.44 27.65
CA SER A 301 25.94 31.87 26.78
C SER A 301 27.21 31.02 26.93
N ASP A 302 27.65 30.64 28.14
CA ASP A 302 28.85 29.80 28.33
C ASP A 302 28.60 28.29 28.09
N VAL A 303 27.35 27.85 27.96
CA VAL A 303 27.01 26.46 27.59
C VAL A 303 27.06 26.28 26.06
N PHE A 304 26.76 27.33 25.30
CA PHE A 304 26.86 27.32 23.83
C PHE A 304 28.20 27.85 23.30
N ASN A 305 29.04 28.48 24.13
CA ASN A 305 30.41 28.92 23.78
C ASN A 305 31.44 27.77 23.67
N ALA A 306 31.01 26.50 23.76
CA ALA A 306 31.88 25.37 23.45
C ALA A 306 32.20 25.40 21.95
N ARG A 307 33.39 25.93 21.63
CA ARG A 307 33.99 25.99 20.28
C ARG A 307 33.63 24.72 19.50
N PHE A 308 32.66 24.86 18.59
CA PHE A 308 32.14 23.77 17.78
C PHE A 308 33.31 23.08 17.08
N ARG A 309 33.52 21.78 17.34
CA ARG A 309 34.27 20.96 16.39
C ARG A 309 33.28 20.66 15.27
N PRO A 310 33.57 21.04 14.01
CA PRO A 310 32.80 20.56 12.87
C PRO A 310 32.71 19.05 12.98
N TYR A 311 31.47 18.54 12.99
CA TYR A 311 31.28 17.12 12.79
C TYR A 311 31.83 16.81 11.40
N SER A 312 32.95 16.11 11.34
CA SER A 312 33.36 15.44 10.11
C SER A 312 32.30 14.39 9.87
N PRO A 313 31.60 14.37 8.73
CA PRO A 313 30.87 13.17 8.34
C PRO A 313 31.93 12.08 8.26
N GLU A 314 32.05 11.26 9.29
CA GLU A 314 32.59 9.93 9.08
C GLU A 314 31.73 9.33 7.97
N GLU A 315 32.35 8.60 7.03
CA GLU A 315 31.62 7.75 6.10
C GLU A 315 30.73 6.85 6.94
N ARG A 316 29.49 7.30 7.10
CA ARG A 316 28.53 6.77 8.05
C ARG A 316 27.78 5.66 7.34
N PRO A 317 27.47 4.60 8.08
CA PRO A 317 27.40 3.26 7.54
C PRO A 317 26.35 3.22 6.44
N THR A 318 26.74 2.68 5.29
CA THR A 318 25.81 1.92 4.45
C THR A 318 24.92 1.14 5.40
N THR A 319 23.60 1.26 5.28
CA THR A 319 22.63 0.48 6.08
C THR A 319 23.17 -0.91 6.38
N ALA A 320 22.94 -1.44 7.59
CA ALA A 320 23.62 -2.63 8.13
C ALA A 320 23.57 -3.91 7.24
N ALA A 321 22.80 -3.88 6.15
CA ALA A 321 22.75 -4.90 5.09
C ALA A 321 23.72 -4.69 3.90
N GLY A 322 24.47 -3.59 3.80
CA GLY A 322 25.34 -3.28 2.65
C GLY A 322 24.58 -3.04 1.33
N THR A 323 23.27 -2.79 1.40
CA THR A 323 22.38 -2.56 0.26
C THR A 323 21.91 -1.11 0.25
N SER A 324 22.32 -0.33 -0.76
CA SER A 324 21.78 1.02 -0.97
C SER A 324 20.34 0.96 -1.50
N LEU A 325 19.53 1.98 -1.19
CA LEU A 325 18.18 2.13 -1.73
C LEU A 325 18.20 2.02 -3.26
N ASP A 326 19.20 2.63 -3.89
CA ASP A 326 19.40 2.61 -5.34
C ASP A 326 19.43 1.18 -5.91
N ARG A 327 20.18 0.26 -5.28
CA ARG A 327 20.25 -1.13 -5.73
C ARG A 327 18.90 -1.84 -5.61
N LEU A 328 18.17 -1.60 -4.52
CA LEU A 328 16.84 -2.17 -4.33
C LEU A 328 15.85 -1.63 -5.38
N VAL A 329 15.92 -0.33 -5.67
CA VAL A 329 15.07 0.35 -6.66
C VAL A 329 15.38 -0.12 -8.09
N ILE A 330 16.66 -0.28 -8.46
CA ILE A 330 17.06 -0.80 -9.77
C ILE A 330 16.52 -2.23 -9.96
N ASP A 331 16.76 -3.11 -8.99
CA ASP A 331 16.33 -4.52 -9.08
C ASP A 331 14.81 -4.65 -9.18
N ILE A 332 14.03 -3.93 -8.36
CA ILE A 332 12.57 -4.01 -8.45
C ILE A 332 12.05 -3.43 -9.76
N LYS A 333 12.66 -2.37 -10.32
CA LYS A 333 12.26 -1.81 -11.63
C LYS A 333 12.45 -2.84 -12.75
N GLU A 334 13.55 -3.58 -12.75
CA GLU A 334 13.78 -4.66 -13.72
C GLU A 334 12.72 -5.75 -13.58
N LYS A 335 12.46 -6.22 -12.37
CA LYS A 335 11.44 -7.24 -12.11
C LYS A 335 10.02 -6.79 -12.48
N LEU A 336 9.63 -5.57 -12.12
CA LEU A 336 8.31 -5.02 -12.46
C LEU A 336 8.08 -4.96 -13.97
N LYS A 337 9.11 -4.63 -14.76
CA LYS A 337 9.01 -4.62 -16.23
C LYS A 337 8.74 -6.01 -16.81
N LEU A 338 9.34 -7.06 -16.23
CA LEU A 338 9.12 -8.45 -16.65
C LEU A 338 7.70 -8.92 -16.37
N PHE A 339 7.04 -8.37 -15.36
CA PHE A 339 5.68 -8.74 -14.96
C PHE A 339 4.58 -8.00 -15.73
N LYS A 340 4.93 -7.14 -16.69
CA LYS A 340 3.93 -6.59 -17.62
C LYS A 340 3.34 -7.69 -18.47
N LYS A 341 2.06 -7.57 -18.80
CA LYS A 341 1.31 -8.53 -19.63
C LYS A 341 1.21 -9.95 -19.05
N LEU A 342 1.56 -10.17 -17.78
CA LEU A 342 1.58 -11.51 -17.20
C LEU A 342 0.22 -12.19 -17.31
N TRP A 343 -0.87 -11.49 -16.98
CA TRP A 343 -2.21 -12.08 -16.93
C TRP A 343 -2.76 -12.43 -18.32
N SER A 344 -2.44 -11.63 -19.34
CA SER A 344 -2.79 -11.94 -20.73
C SER A 344 -1.94 -13.05 -21.32
N ASN A 345 -0.67 -13.19 -20.89
CA ASN A 345 0.30 -14.16 -21.44
C ASN A 345 0.25 -15.53 -20.75
N LEU A 346 -0.53 -15.70 -19.67
CA LEU A 346 -0.65 -16.99 -18.98
C LEU A 346 -1.00 -18.16 -19.93
N PRO A 347 -1.94 -18.03 -20.88
CA PRO A 347 -2.23 -19.10 -21.84
C PRO A 347 -0.99 -19.52 -22.65
N GLU A 348 -0.21 -18.57 -23.14
CA GLU A 348 1.00 -18.80 -23.92
C GLU A 348 2.11 -19.46 -23.07
N ASP A 349 2.29 -19.02 -21.83
CA ASP A 349 3.29 -19.57 -20.89
C ASP A 349 2.92 -20.99 -20.41
N ILE A 350 1.62 -21.30 -20.33
CA ILE A 350 1.13 -22.63 -19.98
C ILE A 350 1.22 -23.58 -21.18
N CYS A 351 0.79 -23.14 -22.37
CA CYS A 351 0.72 -23.96 -23.59
C CYS A 351 2.08 -24.16 -24.29
N GLN A 352 3.19 -24.12 -23.55
CA GLN A 352 4.53 -24.31 -24.10
C GLN A 352 4.70 -25.70 -24.76
N PRO A 353 5.36 -25.76 -25.93
CA PRO A 353 5.65 -27.02 -26.63
C PRO A 353 6.36 -28.02 -25.73
N HIS A 354 6.02 -29.30 -25.86
CA HIS A 354 6.54 -30.42 -25.09
C HIS A 354 6.18 -30.43 -23.60
N ARG A 355 5.83 -29.30 -22.97
CA ARG A 355 5.26 -29.25 -21.61
C ARG A 355 3.81 -29.71 -21.65
N VAL A 356 2.96 -28.98 -22.36
CA VAL A 356 1.51 -29.25 -22.48
C VAL A 356 1.14 -29.65 -23.90
N THR A 357 1.73 -28.99 -24.90
CA THR A 357 1.34 -29.13 -26.31
C THR A 357 2.30 -30.05 -27.09
N ALA A 358 1.86 -30.48 -28.27
CA ALA A 358 2.74 -31.12 -29.25
C ALA A 358 3.89 -30.16 -29.66
N GLY A 359 5.02 -30.71 -30.12
CA GLY A 359 6.21 -29.95 -30.53
C GLY A 359 6.00 -29.10 -31.79
N ASN A 360 7.09 -28.53 -32.33
CA ASN A 360 7.09 -27.60 -33.45
C ASN A 360 6.32 -28.07 -34.72
N ALA A 361 5.94 -27.09 -35.54
CA ALA A 361 5.07 -27.07 -36.74
C ALA A 361 5.02 -28.28 -37.70
N THR A 362 5.97 -29.21 -37.68
CA THR A 362 5.86 -30.48 -38.42
C THR A 362 4.87 -31.46 -37.77
N ASP A 363 4.55 -31.26 -36.49
CA ASP A 363 3.56 -32.04 -35.72
C ASP A 363 2.15 -31.42 -35.69
N ASP A 364 1.92 -30.28 -36.36
CA ASP A 364 0.60 -29.61 -36.38
C ASP A 364 -0.49 -30.47 -37.03
N ASP A 365 -0.11 -31.40 -37.91
CA ASP A 365 -1.01 -32.39 -38.52
C ASP A 365 -1.12 -33.69 -37.68
N GLN A 366 -0.37 -33.80 -36.57
CA GLN A 366 -0.25 -34.98 -35.73
C GLN A 366 -0.55 -34.74 -34.24
N CYS A 367 -1.24 -33.65 -33.92
CA CYS A 367 -1.64 -33.31 -32.56
C CYS A 367 -3.12 -33.65 -32.29
N TRP A 368 -3.53 -33.60 -31.02
CA TRP A 368 -4.92 -33.78 -30.61
C TRP A 368 -5.68 -32.48 -30.78
N ASN A 369 -6.71 -32.47 -31.62
CA ASN A 369 -7.54 -31.29 -31.90
C ASN A 369 -8.87 -31.27 -31.11
N GLY A 370 -9.02 -32.16 -30.13
CA GLY A 370 -10.25 -32.33 -29.34
C GLY A 370 -11.19 -33.42 -29.84
N HIS A 371 -10.99 -33.94 -31.05
CA HIS A 371 -11.83 -34.98 -31.64
C HIS A 371 -11.03 -36.17 -32.15
N THR A 372 -9.95 -35.91 -32.88
CA THR A 372 -9.08 -36.91 -33.48
C THR A 372 -7.62 -36.43 -33.47
N LYS A 373 -6.69 -37.30 -33.85
CA LYS A 373 -5.33 -36.89 -34.22
C LYS A 373 -5.39 -36.18 -35.58
N GLY A 374 -5.00 -34.92 -35.62
CA GLY A 374 -5.05 -34.10 -36.83
C GLY A 374 -4.94 -32.60 -36.54
N ARG A 375 -5.02 -31.81 -37.60
CA ARG A 375 -4.91 -30.35 -37.52
C ARG A 375 -6.06 -29.71 -36.74
N TYR A 376 -5.72 -28.67 -35.97
CA TYR A 376 -6.70 -27.76 -35.36
C TYR A 376 -6.95 -26.57 -36.29
N PHE A 377 -8.19 -26.41 -36.73
CA PHE A 377 -8.61 -25.38 -37.69
C PHE A 377 -9.08 -24.06 -37.08
N PRO A 378 -9.78 -24.04 -35.93
CA PRO A 378 -10.27 -22.77 -35.37
C PRO A 378 -9.14 -21.79 -35.05
N GLU A 379 -9.43 -20.50 -35.25
CA GLU A 379 -8.51 -19.42 -34.90
C GLU A 379 -8.43 -19.22 -33.40
N VAL A 380 -7.32 -18.63 -32.94
CA VAL A 380 -7.09 -18.34 -31.52
C VAL A 380 -7.91 -17.12 -31.12
N MET A 381 -8.73 -17.27 -30.08
CA MET A 381 -9.53 -16.19 -29.50
C MET A 381 -8.63 -15.10 -28.89
N LYS A 382 -9.13 -13.87 -28.83
CA LYS A 382 -8.46 -12.76 -28.13
C LYS A 382 -8.62 -12.89 -26.62
N ASP A 383 -7.79 -12.18 -25.86
CA ASP A 383 -7.78 -12.22 -24.40
C ASP A 383 -8.97 -11.48 -23.77
N GLY A 384 -9.33 -11.85 -22.54
CA GLY A 384 -10.39 -11.20 -21.77
C GLY A 384 -11.77 -11.82 -21.98
N LEU A 385 -12.68 -11.52 -21.05
CA LEU A 385 -13.99 -12.18 -20.92
C LEU A 385 -14.88 -11.94 -22.14
N THR A 386 -14.97 -10.69 -22.60
CA THR A 386 -15.85 -10.29 -23.72
C THR A 386 -15.48 -10.95 -25.03
N ASN A 387 -14.21 -11.33 -25.20
CA ASN A 387 -13.71 -11.99 -26.40
C ASN A 387 -14.00 -13.50 -26.42
N GLN A 388 -14.52 -14.10 -25.34
CA GLN A 388 -14.80 -15.55 -25.29
C GLN A 388 -16.20 -15.95 -25.74
N VAL A 389 -17.04 -15.01 -26.18
CA VAL A 389 -18.43 -15.29 -26.58
C VAL A 389 -18.55 -16.35 -27.68
N ASN A 390 -17.57 -16.36 -28.60
CA ASN A 390 -17.50 -17.30 -29.71
C ASN A 390 -16.38 -18.34 -29.54
N ASN A 391 -15.89 -18.55 -28.31
CA ASN A 391 -14.82 -19.53 -28.08
C ASN A 391 -15.33 -20.94 -28.43
N PRO A 392 -14.66 -21.65 -29.36
CA PRO A 392 -15.13 -22.96 -29.84
C PRO A 392 -14.99 -24.08 -28.80
N GLU A 393 -14.14 -23.90 -27.79
CA GLU A 393 -13.76 -24.95 -26.84
C GLU A 393 -14.40 -24.81 -25.46
N VAL A 394 -14.67 -23.57 -25.04
CA VAL A 394 -15.19 -23.27 -23.69
C VAL A 394 -16.42 -22.39 -23.80
N GLY A 395 -17.57 -22.90 -23.32
CA GLY A 395 -18.78 -22.08 -23.16
C GLY A 395 -18.63 -21.12 -21.99
N VAL A 396 -18.35 -19.84 -22.27
CA VAL A 396 -18.14 -18.79 -21.26
C VAL A 396 -19.36 -17.85 -21.22
N ASP A 397 -19.95 -17.68 -20.03
CA ASP A 397 -21.00 -16.69 -19.81
C ASP A 397 -20.38 -15.30 -19.56
N ILE A 398 -20.32 -14.50 -20.62
CA ILE A 398 -19.75 -13.14 -20.58
C ILE A 398 -20.58 -12.15 -19.74
N THR A 399 -21.83 -12.49 -19.41
CA THR A 399 -22.73 -11.61 -18.66
C THR A 399 -22.52 -11.68 -17.15
N ARG A 400 -21.77 -12.69 -16.68
CA ARG A 400 -21.49 -12.95 -15.27
C ARG A 400 -19.98 -12.92 -15.02
N PRO A 401 -19.37 -11.72 -14.99
CA PRO A 401 -17.97 -11.59 -14.62
C PRO A 401 -17.74 -12.04 -13.18
N ASP A 402 -16.56 -12.61 -12.91
CA ASP A 402 -16.20 -13.03 -11.57
C ASP A 402 -16.07 -11.80 -10.63
N THR A 403 -16.88 -11.78 -9.57
CA THR A 403 -16.94 -10.64 -8.65
C THR A 403 -15.66 -10.46 -7.85
N PHE A 404 -14.95 -11.55 -7.55
CA PHE A 404 -13.69 -11.52 -6.83
C PHE A 404 -12.56 -10.93 -7.68
N ILE A 405 -12.51 -11.28 -8.97
CA ILE A 405 -11.62 -10.66 -9.95
C ILE A 405 -11.91 -9.16 -10.09
N ARG A 406 -13.18 -8.78 -10.17
CA ARG A 406 -13.58 -7.36 -10.26
C ARG A 406 -13.18 -6.55 -9.01
N GLN A 407 -13.21 -7.16 -7.83
CA GLN A 407 -12.66 -6.54 -6.63
C GLN A 407 -11.14 -6.31 -6.74
N GLN A 408 -10.38 -7.26 -7.30
CA GLN A 408 -8.93 -7.09 -7.49
C GLN A 408 -8.62 -5.98 -8.51
N ILE A 409 -9.40 -5.89 -9.59
CA ILE A 409 -9.33 -4.79 -10.57
C ILE A 409 -9.55 -3.44 -9.88
N MET A 410 -10.55 -3.33 -9.00
CA MET A 410 -10.79 -2.10 -8.24
C MET A 410 -9.66 -1.78 -7.26
N ALA A 411 -9.08 -2.78 -6.59
CA ALA A 411 -7.92 -2.59 -5.72
C ALA A 411 -6.71 -2.04 -6.49
N LEU A 412 -6.43 -2.58 -7.69
CA LEU A 412 -5.39 -2.07 -8.59
C LEU A 412 -5.67 -0.63 -9.01
N ARG A 413 -6.91 -0.29 -9.37
CA ARG A 413 -7.30 1.09 -9.75
C ARG A 413 -7.06 2.09 -8.63
N VAL A 414 -7.55 1.79 -7.43
CA VAL A 414 -7.38 2.64 -6.26
C VAL A 414 -5.89 2.83 -5.96
N MET A 415 -5.11 1.75 -5.96
CA MET A 415 -3.67 1.83 -5.71
C MET A 415 -2.93 2.58 -6.82
N THR A 416 -3.34 2.43 -8.09
CA THR A 416 -2.78 3.17 -9.22
C THR A 416 -3.00 4.67 -9.07
N ASN A 417 -4.20 5.09 -8.68
CA ASN A 417 -4.48 6.50 -8.40
C ASN A 417 -3.63 7.02 -7.23
N LYS A 418 -3.46 6.20 -6.19
CA LYS A 418 -2.57 6.51 -5.06
C LYS A 418 -1.12 6.74 -5.50
N LEU A 419 -0.57 5.83 -6.30
CA LEU A 419 0.79 5.92 -6.83
C LEU A 419 0.97 7.16 -7.72
N LYS A 420 0.01 7.46 -8.59
CA LYS A 420 0.04 8.65 -9.46
C LYS A 420 0.05 9.95 -8.64
N ASN A 421 -0.76 10.04 -7.59
CA ASN A 421 -0.76 11.22 -6.72
C ASN A 421 0.51 11.32 -5.87
N ALA A 422 1.02 10.19 -5.36
CA ALA A 422 2.30 10.15 -4.67
C ALA A 422 3.47 10.59 -5.55
N TYR A 423 3.46 10.23 -6.84
CA TYR A 423 4.44 10.71 -7.82
C TYR A 423 4.41 12.24 -7.97
N ASN A 424 3.21 12.85 -7.90
CA ASN A 424 3.05 14.30 -7.93
C ASN A 424 3.39 14.97 -6.58
N GLY A 425 3.58 14.19 -5.52
CA GLY A 425 3.85 14.67 -4.16
C GLY A 425 2.60 15.03 -3.37
N ASN A 426 1.42 14.57 -3.79
CA ASN A 426 0.15 14.79 -3.11
C ASN A 426 -0.16 13.61 -2.18
N ASP A 427 -0.51 13.91 -0.92
CA ASP A 427 -0.95 12.90 0.04
C ASP A 427 -2.47 12.73 0.00
N ILE A 428 -2.95 11.61 -0.57
CA ILE A 428 -4.39 11.32 -0.61
C ILE A 428 -4.90 10.83 0.74
N TYR A 429 -4.03 10.33 1.64
CA TYR A 429 -4.47 9.76 2.91
C TYR A 429 -5.19 10.76 3.83
N PHE A 430 -5.10 12.05 3.51
CA PHE A 430 -5.70 13.15 4.27
C PHE A 430 -6.67 14.02 3.43
N GLN A 431 -6.86 13.70 2.15
CA GLN A 431 -7.64 14.54 1.24
C GLN A 431 -9.18 14.33 1.35
N ASP A 432 -9.64 13.36 2.13
CA ASP A 432 -11.08 13.07 2.35
C ASP A 432 -11.72 13.88 3.50
N SER A 433 -11.00 14.85 4.11
CA SER A 433 -11.51 15.60 5.28
C SER A 433 -11.66 17.12 5.10
N SER A 434 -11.32 17.69 3.95
CA SER A 434 -11.55 19.11 3.67
C SER A 434 -11.45 19.38 2.18
N ASP A 435 -12.51 19.95 1.61
CA ASP A 435 -12.65 20.47 0.24
C ASP A 435 -13.31 19.57 -0.82
N GLU A 436 -14.54 19.14 -0.53
CA GLU A 436 -15.58 19.09 -1.58
C GLU A 436 -15.99 20.55 -1.92
N GLY A 437 -15.16 21.20 -2.74
CA GLY A 437 -15.47 22.48 -3.36
C GLY A 437 -16.63 22.30 -4.35
N SER A 438 -17.86 22.46 -3.85
CA SER A 438 -19.09 22.57 -4.64
C SER A 438 -18.93 23.58 -5.78
N GLY A 439 -18.78 23.07 -7.00
CA GLY A 439 -18.89 23.85 -8.23
C GLY A 439 -20.33 24.25 -8.50
N SER A 440 -20.81 25.30 -7.81
CA SER A 440 -22.07 25.97 -8.17
C SER A 440 -21.85 26.82 -9.43
N GLY A 441 -22.14 26.23 -10.59
CA GLY A 441 -22.24 26.95 -11.86
C GLY A 441 -23.56 27.73 -11.96
N SER A 442 -23.60 28.93 -11.38
CA SER A 442 -24.67 29.89 -11.62
C SER A 442 -24.49 30.56 -12.99
N GLY A 443 -25.13 30.00 -14.02
CA GLY A 443 -25.28 30.61 -15.35
C GLY A 443 -26.69 31.17 -15.51
N SER A 444 -26.90 32.42 -15.11
CA SER A 444 -28.12 33.19 -15.43
C SER A 444 -27.96 33.86 -16.79
N GLY A 445 -28.93 33.69 -17.69
CA GLY A 445 -28.90 34.26 -19.03
C GLY A 445 -30.01 33.76 -19.93
N CYS A 446 -31.26 33.96 -19.53
CA CYS A 446 -32.41 33.80 -20.40
C CYS A 446 -32.73 35.14 -21.07
N THR A 447 -32.67 35.20 -22.40
CA THR A 447 -33.45 36.13 -23.22
C THR A 447 -34.05 35.38 -24.41
N GLU A 448 -35.38 35.44 -24.49
CA GLU A 448 -36.27 35.21 -25.63
C GLU A 448 -36.43 33.79 -26.20
N ALA A 449 -37.57 33.18 -25.84
CA ALA A 449 -38.62 32.62 -26.72
C ALA A 449 -39.20 31.32 -26.14
N CYS A 450 -40.21 31.44 -25.29
CA CYS A 450 -41.09 30.35 -24.89
C CYS A 450 -42.05 30.01 -26.05
N VAL A 451 -42.14 28.72 -26.41
CA VAL A 451 -43.37 28.14 -26.96
C VAL A 451 -43.60 26.75 -26.35
N THR A 452 -44.62 26.73 -25.49
CA THR A 452 -45.55 25.71 -25.00
C THR A 452 -45.37 24.20 -25.24
N GLU A 453 -45.73 23.51 -24.15
CA GLU A 453 -46.42 22.20 -24.01
C GLU A 453 -45.59 20.91 -24.09
N PHE A 454 -45.54 20.18 -22.97
CA PHE A 454 -46.24 18.89 -22.81
C PHE A 454 -46.25 18.47 -21.33
N ASP A 455 -47.45 18.30 -20.77
CA ASP A 455 -47.77 17.70 -19.47
C ASP A 455 -47.37 16.22 -19.43
N PHE A 456 -46.81 15.75 -18.32
CA PHE A 456 -47.08 14.39 -17.83
C PHE A 456 -47.06 14.32 -16.30
N ALA A 457 -48.12 13.68 -15.80
CA ALA A 457 -48.58 13.65 -14.42
C ALA A 457 -47.73 12.78 -13.46
N SER A 458 -47.68 13.25 -12.22
CA SER A 458 -47.18 12.56 -11.04
C SER A 458 -48.08 11.38 -10.63
N THR A 459 -47.46 10.28 -10.20
CA THR A 459 -48.12 9.26 -9.36
C THR A 459 -47.31 9.07 -8.09
N GLU A 460 -47.95 9.39 -6.97
CA GLU A 460 -47.48 9.20 -5.59
C GLU A 460 -47.49 7.71 -5.19
N ALA A 461 -46.53 7.30 -4.36
CA ALA A 461 -46.52 6.03 -3.63
C ALA A 461 -46.87 6.30 -2.15
N PRO A 462 -47.67 5.43 -1.49
CA PRO A 462 -48.23 5.76 -0.18
C PRO A 462 -47.28 5.48 0.98
N VAL A 463 -47.35 6.38 1.96
CA VAL A 463 -46.75 6.33 3.29
C VAL A 463 -47.56 5.39 4.18
N VAL A 464 -46.92 4.39 4.81
CA VAL A 464 -47.54 3.56 5.85
C VAL A 464 -47.21 4.16 7.22
N GLY A 465 -48.26 4.61 7.91
CA GLY A 465 -48.22 5.21 9.22
C GLY A 465 -48.00 4.20 10.36
N ALA A 466 -47.36 4.70 11.40
CA ALA A 466 -47.21 4.05 12.70
C ALA A 466 -48.49 4.21 13.52
N ASP A 467 -48.95 3.12 14.15
CA ASP A 467 -49.98 3.17 15.19
C ASP A 467 -49.44 2.65 16.53
N ARG A 468 -49.69 3.45 17.57
CA ARG A 468 -49.40 3.23 18.99
C ARG A 468 -50.69 3.50 19.76
N SER A 469 -51.23 2.48 20.44
CA SER A 469 -52.05 2.55 21.68
C SER A 469 -52.69 1.17 21.94
N GLY A 470 -52.76 0.60 23.16
CA GLY A 470 -52.40 1.13 24.47
C GLY A 470 -52.51 0.09 25.62
N SER A 471 -52.05 0.55 26.81
CA SER A 471 -52.44 0.24 28.22
C SER A 471 -52.78 -1.21 28.62
N GLY A 472 -52.10 -1.86 29.58
CA GLY A 472 -52.02 -1.56 31.02
C GLY A 472 -51.53 -2.79 31.84
N PRO A 473 -51.38 -2.72 33.18
CA PRO A 473 -50.11 -3.04 33.89
C PRO A 473 -50.17 -4.31 34.76
N VAL A 474 -49.02 -4.95 35.04
CA VAL A 474 -48.71 -5.65 36.32
C VAL A 474 -47.19 -5.69 36.56
N GLU A 475 -46.82 -5.49 37.83
CA GLU A 475 -45.50 -5.48 38.46
C GLU A 475 -44.69 -6.78 38.30
N ASP A 476 -43.35 -6.65 38.30
CA ASP A 476 -42.45 -7.07 39.40
C ASP A 476 -41.12 -7.75 38.95
N SER A 477 -40.02 -7.14 39.41
CA SER A 477 -38.73 -7.73 39.80
C SER A 477 -38.01 -8.81 38.96
N ALA A 478 -36.84 -8.47 38.39
CA ALA A 478 -35.56 -9.18 38.61
C ALA A 478 -34.42 -8.61 37.76
N ALA A 479 -33.30 -8.27 38.41
CA ALA A 479 -32.04 -7.87 37.80
C ALA A 479 -31.34 -9.05 37.11
N ALA A 480 -30.87 -8.87 35.88
CA ALA A 480 -30.06 -9.84 35.14
C ALA A 480 -28.58 -9.44 35.14
N THR A 481 -27.78 -10.24 35.84
CA THR A 481 -26.31 -10.23 35.90
C THR A 481 -25.70 -10.99 34.71
N HIS A 482 -24.63 -10.46 34.13
CA HIS A 482 -23.83 -11.10 33.07
C HIS A 482 -23.16 -12.41 33.56
N PRO A 483 -23.00 -13.44 32.70
CA PRO A 483 -22.27 -14.66 33.06
C PRO A 483 -20.76 -14.47 32.86
N ALA A 484 -19.98 -14.81 33.90
CA ALA A 484 -18.53 -14.94 33.85
C ALA A 484 -18.10 -16.29 33.23
N PRO A 485 -16.90 -16.39 32.61
CA PRO A 485 -16.45 -17.62 31.96
C PRO A 485 -16.05 -18.70 32.99
N SER A 486 -16.42 -19.94 32.69
CA SER A 486 -16.29 -21.10 33.57
C SER A 486 -14.83 -21.55 33.76
N ALA A 487 -14.39 -21.67 35.02
CA ALA A 487 -13.07 -22.15 35.43
C ALA A 487 -12.71 -23.59 34.97
N ALA A 488 -13.68 -24.35 34.45
CA ALA A 488 -13.48 -25.70 33.94
C ALA A 488 -12.63 -25.75 32.64
N LEU A 489 -12.65 -24.70 31.82
CA LEU A 489 -11.87 -24.63 30.57
C LEU A 489 -10.38 -24.35 30.81
N LEU A 490 -10.03 -23.66 31.90
CA LEU A 490 -8.63 -23.40 32.24
C LEU A 490 -7.95 -24.64 32.85
N ALA A 491 -8.71 -25.48 33.56
CA ALA A 491 -8.19 -26.72 34.14
C ALA A 491 -7.90 -27.81 33.08
N SER A 492 -8.68 -27.88 31.99
CA SER A 492 -8.45 -28.84 30.91
C SER A 492 -7.22 -28.49 30.06
N LEU A 493 -6.99 -27.19 29.81
CA LEU A 493 -5.79 -26.70 29.13
C LEU A 493 -4.51 -27.00 29.93
N ALA A 494 -4.52 -26.80 31.25
CA ALA A 494 -3.35 -27.07 32.10
C ALA A 494 -2.95 -28.57 32.13
N LEU A 495 -3.92 -29.49 32.12
CA LEU A 495 -3.65 -30.93 32.09
C LEU A 495 -3.08 -31.39 30.73
N SER A 496 -3.49 -30.77 29.62
CA SER A 496 -2.96 -31.08 28.29
C SER A 496 -1.49 -30.65 28.13
N VAL A 497 -1.10 -29.51 28.73
CA VAL A 497 0.29 -29.03 28.71
C VAL A 497 1.21 -29.91 29.56
N LEU A 498 0.72 -30.41 30.70
CA LEU A 498 1.48 -31.34 31.56
C LEU A 498 1.67 -32.72 30.92
N ALA A 499 0.69 -33.18 30.12
CA ALA A 499 0.82 -34.43 29.35
C ALA A 499 1.84 -34.30 28.20
N LEU A 500 1.83 -33.18 27.48
CA LEU A 500 2.79 -32.89 26.42
C LEU A 500 4.23 -32.73 26.96
N HIS A 501 4.39 -32.13 28.13
CA HIS A 501 5.71 -31.96 28.75
C HIS A 501 6.31 -33.28 29.28
N ARG A 502 5.50 -34.32 29.52
CA ARG A 502 5.98 -35.67 29.88
C ARG A 502 6.31 -36.56 28.68
N LEU A 503 5.77 -36.26 27.50
CA LEU A 503 6.09 -36.95 26.24
C LEU A 503 7.38 -36.41 25.58
N TRP A 504 7.87 -35.27 26.04
CA TRP A 504 9.07 -34.59 25.51
C TRP A 504 10.31 -34.71 26.40
N ARG A 505 10.25 -35.50 27.49
CA ARG A 505 11.38 -35.79 28.39
C ARG A 505 11.82 -37.24 28.30
#